data_AF-A0A955MW25-F1
#
_entry.id   AF-A0A955MW25-F1
#
_cell.length_a   1.000
_cell.length_b   1.000
_cell.length_c   1.000
_cell.angle_alpha   90.00
_cell.angle_beta   90.00
_cell.angle_gamma   90.00
#
_symmetry.space_group_name_H-M   'P 1'
#
loop_
_entity.id
_entity.type
_entity.pdbx_description
1 polymer ?
#
loop_
_entity_poly.entity_id
_entity_poly.type
_entity_poly.pdbx_seq_one_letter_code
_entity_poly.pdbx_strand_id
1 'polypeptide(L)'
;MLDIKWIRDNPKAAEEALQSRIPGLELTELLSLDRQRRDAITLSESLRAEQNKVGKEIPQRKKAGESADELIARLSQIKKESQEAQDRLKEIEARFEEIALGLPNVPHESVLRSLNKEDNQVVKTFGEKPSFDFPFRNHLEVADHLGILDFERGAKITGAGFPIYVGDGARLERALLNFLLDRNEGRGFVPLG
;
A
#
# COMPACT_ATOMS: atom_id res chain seq x y z
N MET A 1 -1.67 4.48 2.61
CA MET A 1 -1.87 3.75 3.88
C MET A 1 -3.15 4.26 4.52
N LEU A 2 -3.92 3.37 5.14
CA LEU A 2 -5.11 3.77 5.89
C LEU A 2 -4.71 4.57 7.13
N ASP A 3 -5.58 5.48 7.57
CA ASP A 3 -5.37 6.22 8.81
C ASP A 3 -5.50 5.28 10.02
N ILE A 4 -4.39 5.05 10.73
CA ILE A 4 -4.36 4.21 11.93
C ILE A 4 -5.29 4.73 13.02
N LYS A 5 -5.49 6.06 13.11
CA LYS A 5 -6.42 6.63 14.08
C LYS A 5 -7.84 6.19 13.78
N TRP A 6 -8.26 6.27 12.52
CA TRP A 6 -9.58 5.80 12.11
C TRP A 6 -9.80 4.31 12.39
N ILE A 7 -8.79 3.48 12.10
CA ILE A 7 -8.84 2.03 12.41
C ILE A 7 -8.97 1.79 13.92
N ARG A 8 -8.20 2.52 14.73
CA ARG A 8 -8.24 2.41 16.20
C ARG A 8 -9.60 2.84 16.77
N ASP A 9 -10.18 3.91 16.22
CA ASP A 9 -11.46 4.45 16.68
C ASP A 9 -12.64 3.59 16.18
N ASN A 10 -12.46 2.83 15.08
CA ASN A 10 -13.51 2.04 14.42
C ASN A 10 -13.07 0.62 14.03
N PRO A 11 -12.52 -0.20 14.94
CA PRO A 11 -11.82 -1.45 14.58
C PRO A 11 -12.74 -2.46 13.88
N LYS A 12 -13.96 -2.64 14.39
CA LYS A 12 -14.95 -3.56 13.79
C LYS A 12 -15.39 -3.11 12.40
N ALA A 13 -15.66 -1.82 12.22
CA ALA A 13 -16.10 -1.30 10.93
C ALA A 13 -14.98 -1.39 9.89
N ALA A 14 -13.73 -1.12 10.30
CA ALA A 14 -12.56 -1.29 9.45
C ALA A 14 -12.38 -2.76 9.03
N GLU A 15 -12.47 -3.68 9.99
CA GLU A 15 -12.32 -5.12 9.77
C GLU A 15 -13.42 -5.66 8.83
N GLU A 16 -14.69 -5.37 9.10
CA GLU A 16 -15.81 -5.78 8.24
C GLU A 16 -15.67 -5.24 6.80
N ALA A 17 -15.24 -3.99 6.64
CA ALA A 17 -15.06 -3.40 5.33
C ALA A 17 -13.90 -4.03 4.57
N LEU A 18 -12.77 -4.29 5.24
CA LEU A 18 -11.60 -4.93 4.62
C LEU A 18 -11.83 -6.41 4.32
N GLN A 19 -12.64 -7.10 5.12
CA GLN A 19 -13.02 -8.50 4.87
C GLN A 19 -13.82 -8.69 3.58
N SER A 20 -14.50 -7.65 3.10
CA SER A 20 -15.15 -7.67 1.78
C SER A 20 -14.15 -7.75 0.60
N ARG A 21 -12.86 -7.51 0.86
CA ARG A 21 -11.76 -7.65 -0.12
C ARG A 21 -10.85 -8.82 0.19
N ILE A 22 -10.53 -9.01 1.47
CA ILE A 22 -9.61 -10.06 1.95
C ILE A 22 -10.33 -10.87 3.04
N PRO A 23 -10.96 -12.00 2.68
CA PRO A 23 -11.69 -12.83 3.63
C PRO A 23 -10.79 -13.28 4.78
N GLY A 24 -11.28 -13.16 6.02
CA GLY A 24 -10.54 -13.55 7.22
C GLY A 24 -9.42 -12.60 7.63
N LEU A 25 -9.32 -11.41 7.03
CA LEU A 25 -8.42 -10.37 7.52
C LEU A 25 -8.81 -9.97 8.96
N GLU A 26 -7.82 -9.93 9.84
CA GLU A 26 -7.97 -9.48 11.23
C GLU A 26 -7.05 -8.28 11.51
N LEU A 27 -7.54 -7.33 12.31
CA LEU A 27 -6.77 -6.13 12.66
C LEU A 27 -6.10 -6.21 14.05
N THR A 28 -6.23 -7.34 14.74
CA THR A 28 -5.75 -7.55 16.11
C THR A 28 -4.24 -7.32 16.25
N GLU A 29 -3.42 -7.87 15.35
CA GLU A 29 -1.96 -7.70 15.40
C GLU A 29 -1.57 -6.23 15.18
N LEU A 30 -2.16 -5.57 14.18
CA LEU A 30 -1.90 -4.17 13.87
C LEU A 30 -2.24 -3.25 15.06
N LEU A 31 -3.40 -3.46 15.68
CA LEU A 31 -3.84 -2.68 16.84
C LEU A 31 -2.97 -2.94 18.08
N SER A 32 -2.50 -4.17 18.26
CA SER A 32 -1.53 -4.51 19.32
C SER A 32 -0.20 -3.78 19.10
N LEU A 33 0.33 -3.79 17.87
CA LEU A 33 1.56 -3.09 17.51
C LEU A 33 1.42 -1.57 17.65
N ASP A 34 0.29 -0.99 17.22
CA ASP A 34 0.00 0.44 17.44
C ASP A 34 0.03 0.81 18.92
N ARG A 35 -0.55 -0.02 19.79
CA ARG A 35 -0.49 0.19 21.24
C ARG A 35 0.93 0.12 21.75
N GLN A 36 1.67 -0.95 21.43
CA GLN A 36 3.05 -1.13 21.86
C GLN A 36 3.96 0.02 21.39
N ARG A 37 3.72 0.51 20.16
CA ARG A 37 4.43 1.66 19.59
C ARG A 37 4.18 2.93 20.41
N ARG A 38 2.92 3.24 20.74
CA ARG A 38 2.56 4.41 21.56
C ARG A 38 3.14 4.31 22.98
N ASP A 39 3.11 3.12 23.57
CA ASP A 39 3.67 2.87 24.89
C ASP A 39 5.19 3.05 24.89
N ALA A 40 5.88 2.55 23.86
CA ALA A 40 7.33 2.71 23.69
C ALA A 40 7.75 4.17 23.44
N ILE A 41 6.98 4.93 22.66
CA ILE A 41 7.20 6.38 22.47
C ILE A 41 7.07 7.11 23.81
N THR A 42 6.00 6.83 24.56
CA THR A 42 5.77 7.44 25.88
C THR A 42 6.90 7.12 26.87
N LEU A 43 7.37 5.87 26.88
CA LEU A 43 8.51 5.46 27.70
C LEU A 43 9.79 6.20 27.29
N SER A 44 10.05 6.33 25.99
CA SER A 44 11.22 7.05 25.48
C SER A 44 11.22 8.53 25.91
N GLU A 45 10.06 9.19 25.85
CA GLU A 45 9.90 10.57 26.33
C GLU A 45 10.13 10.69 27.83
N SER A 46 9.60 9.74 28.62
CA SER A 46 9.81 9.69 30.07
C SER A 46 11.29 9.50 30.43
N LEU A 47 11.98 8.56 29.80
CA LEU A 47 13.41 8.30 30.03
C LEU A 47 14.26 9.52 29.65
N ARG A 48 13.92 10.21 28.55
CA ARG A 48 14.60 11.44 28.13
C ARG A 48 14.39 12.57 29.14
N ALA A 49 13.18 12.71 29.68
CA ALA A 49 12.89 13.70 30.71
C ALA A 49 13.69 13.41 32.00
N GLU A 50 13.73 12.15 32.43
CA GLU A 50 14.50 11.72 33.60
C GLU A 50 16.00 11.91 33.40
N GLN A 51 16.54 11.53 32.23
CA GLN A 51 17.93 11.75 31.87
C GLN A 51 18.34 13.23 31.98
N ASN A 52 17.49 14.13 31.48
CA ASN A 52 17.71 15.58 31.53
C ASN A 52 17.66 16.10 32.98
N LYS A 53 16.77 15.56 33.81
CA LYS A 53 16.67 15.93 35.23
C LYS A 53 17.92 15.51 35.99
N VAL A 54 18.28 14.22 35.92
CA VAL A 54 19.46 13.65 36.59
C VAL A 54 20.75 14.32 36.09
N GLY A 55 20.85 14.59 34.79
CA GLY A 55 22.00 15.29 34.20
C GLY A 55 22.21 16.71 34.72
N LYS A 56 21.14 17.40 35.18
CA LYS A 56 21.22 18.72 35.81
C LYS A 56 21.55 18.64 37.31
N GLU A 57 21.08 17.60 38.00
CA GLU A 57 21.28 17.42 39.45
C GLU A 57 22.72 16.98 39.79
N ILE A 58 23.38 16.20 38.93
CA ILE A 58 24.76 15.73 39.16
C ILE A 58 25.75 16.89 39.36
N PRO A 59 25.83 17.91 38.46
CA PRO A 59 26.70 19.06 38.68
C PRO A 59 26.32 19.88 39.92
N GLN A 60 25.04 19.95 40.29
CA GLN A 60 24.58 20.69 41.47
C GLN A 60 25.06 20.04 42.76
N ARG A 61 24.89 18.72 42.90
CA ARG A 61 25.38 17.95 44.06
C ARG A 61 26.90 18.04 44.22
N LYS A 62 27.63 17.89 43.10
CA LYS A 62 29.10 18.04 43.11
C LYS A 62 29.55 19.44 43.54
N LYS A 63 28.83 20.51 43.14
CA LYS A 63 29.09 21.89 43.59
C LYS A 63 28.77 22.10 45.08
N ALA A 64 27.78 21.40 45.60
CA ALA A 64 27.40 21.44 47.02
C ALA A 64 28.31 20.59 47.93
N GLY A 65 29.27 19.84 47.36
CA GLY A 65 30.12 18.91 48.12
C GLY A 65 29.43 17.61 48.53
N GLU A 66 28.26 17.32 47.96
CA GLU A 66 27.47 16.11 48.21
C GLU A 66 27.86 14.98 47.24
N SER A 67 27.67 13.72 47.64
CA SER A 67 27.86 12.58 46.73
C SER A 67 26.79 12.58 45.62
N ALA A 68 27.23 12.26 44.41
CA ALA A 68 26.40 12.10 43.21
C ALA A 68 26.42 10.67 42.66
N ASP A 69 26.95 9.70 43.41
CA ASP A 69 27.21 8.34 42.91
C ASP A 69 25.92 7.61 42.52
N GLU A 70 24.87 7.75 43.33
CA GLU A 70 23.54 7.21 43.03
C GLU A 70 22.93 7.80 41.75
N LEU A 71 23.10 9.11 41.53
CA LEU A 71 22.63 9.79 40.33
C LEU A 71 23.41 9.36 39.09
N ILE A 72 24.73 9.14 39.22
CA ILE A 72 25.58 8.62 38.13
C ILE A 72 25.19 7.19 37.77
N ALA A 73 24.90 6.34 38.77
CA ALA A 73 24.40 4.99 38.56
C ALA A 73 23.03 5.01 37.86
N ARG A 74 22.09 5.85 38.33
CA ARG A 74 20.79 6.01 37.69
C ARG A 74 20.91 6.53 36.26
N LEU A 75 21.79 7.48 35.99
CA LEU A 75 22.03 7.98 34.63
C LEU A 75 22.53 6.88 33.69
N SER A 76 23.41 6.00 34.17
CA SER A 76 23.90 4.85 33.41
C SER A 76 22.79 3.85 33.13
N GLN A 77 21.93 3.60 34.12
CA GLN A 77 20.75 2.74 33.98
C GLN A 77 19.73 3.31 32.97
N ILE A 78 19.42 4.61 33.03
CA ILE A 78 18.53 5.28 32.07
C ILE A 78 19.06 5.17 30.64
N LYS A 79 20.38 5.32 30.44
CA LYS A 79 20.98 5.16 29.10
C LYS A 79 20.78 3.74 28.56
N LYS A 80 20.93 2.72 29.41
CA LYS A 80 20.70 1.33 29.03
C LYS A 80 19.22 1.08 28.70
N GLU A 81 18.30 1.50 29.58
CA GLU A 81 16.85 1.40 29.37
C GLU A 81 16.42 2.14 28.08
N SER A 82 17.02 3.30 27.80
CA SER A 82 16.73 4.08 26.59
C SER A 82 17.19 3.37 25.33
N GLN A 83 18.35 2.70 25.35
CA GLN A 83 18.84 1.95 24.20
C GLN A 83 17.93 0.76 23.92
N GLU A 84 17.60 -0.02 24.95
CA GLU A 84 16.69 -1.17 24.86
C GLU A 84 15.30 -0.76 24.33
N ALA A 85 14.76 0.35 24.82
CA ALA A 85 13.48 0.88 24.36
C ALA A 85 13.51 1.32 22.88
N GLN A 86 14.62 1.92 22.42
CA GLN A 86 14.78 2.34 21.02
C GLN A 86 14.87 1.15 20.07
N ASP A 87 15.62 0.11 20.44
CA ASP A 87 15.76 -1.06 19.58
C ASP A 87 14.45 -1.84 19.48
N ARG A 88 13.72 -1.98 20.60
CA ARG A 88 12.36 -2.54 20.59
C ARG A 88 11.38 -1.71 19.76
N LEU A 89 11.46 -0.38 19.83
CA LEU A 89 10.60 0.51 19.05
C LEU A 89 10.83 0.30 17.55
N LYS A 90 12.08 0.18 17.10
CA LYS A 90 12.41 -0.10 15.69
C LYS A 90 11.78 -1.40 15.20
N GLU A 91 11.86 -2.47 15.98
CA GLU A 91 11.25 -3.76 15.63
C GLU A 91 9.73 -3.66 15.51
N ILE A 92 9.08 -2.99 16.48
CA ILE A 92 7.63 -2.76 16.47
C ILE A 92 7.23 -1.92 15.26
N GLU A 93 7.96 -0.84 14.95
CA GLU A 93 7.66 0.04 13.82
C GLU A 93 7.82 -0.67 12.48
N ALA A 94 8.87 -1.47 12.31
CA ALA A 94 9.07 -2.25 11.09
C ALA A 94 7.91 -3.22 10.84
N ARG A 95 7.48 -3.96 11.88
CA ARG A 95 6.36 -4.89 11.76
C ARG A 95 5.02 -4.17 11.57
N PHE A 96 4.82 -3.05 12.25
CA PHE A 96 3.64 -2.22 12.09
C PHE A 96 3.52 -1.69 10.65
N GLU A 97 4.61 -1.17 10.09
CA GLU A 97 4.65 -0.62 8.74
C GLU A 97 4.41 -1.70 7.68
N GLU A 98 5.01 -2.89 7.84
CA GLU A 98 4.78 -4.04 6.97
C GLU A 98 3.27 -4.36 6.85
N ILE A 99 2.58 -4.49 7.99
CA ILE A 99 1.15 -4.80 8.01
C ILE A 99 0.34 -3.63 7.47
N ALA A 100 0.63 -2.40 7.90
CA ALA A 100 -0.14 -1.21 7.53
C ALA A 100 -0.05 -0.90 6.03
N LEU A 101 1.10 -1.13 5.39
CA LEU A 101 1.29 -0.99 3.95
C LEU A 101 0.64 -2.12 3.15
N GLY A 102 0.49 -3.31 3.74
CA GLY A 102 -0.20 -4.45 3.14
C GLY A 102 -1.72 -4.32 3.11
N LEU A 103 -2.31 -3.39 3.87
CA LEU A 103 -3.76 -3.19 3.89
C LEU A 103 -4.27 -2.54 2.58
N PRO A 104 -5.32 -3.10 1.94
CA PRO A 104 -5.96 -2.45 0.82
C PRO A 104 -6.76 -1.22 1.28
N ASN A 105 -7.22 -0.42 0.33
CA ASN A 105 -8.11 0.69 0.67
C ASN A 105 -9.48 0.19 1.11
N VAL A 106 -10.13 0.92 2.01
CA VAL A 106 -11.50 0.65 2.46
C VAL A 106 -12.45 0.94 1.31
N PRO A 107 -13.30 -0.03 0.89
CA PRO A 107 -14.31 0.23 -0.13
C PRO A 107 -15.28 1.34 0.30
N HIS A 108 -15.63 2.23 -0.62
CA HIS A 108 -16.65 3.25 -0.37
C HIS A 108 -18.00 2.57 -0.08
N GLU A 109 -18.84 3.18 0.75
CA GLU A 109 -20.16 2.63 1.15
C GLU A 109 -21.10 2.32 -0.02
N SER A 110 -20.92 3.02 -1.15
CA SER A 110 -21.68 2.78 -2.38
C SER A 110 -21.22 1.54 -3.16
N VAL A 111 -20.13 0.90 -2.76
CA VAL A 111 -19.59 -0.29 -3.43
C VAL A 111 -20.26 -1.53 -2.84
N LEU A 112 -20.82 -2.36 -3.72
CA LEU A 112 -21.39 -3.64 -3.34
C LEU A 112 -20.32 -4.54 -2.71
N ARG A 113 -20.62 -5.07 -1.53
CA ARG A 113 -19.73 -6.01 -0.84
C ARG A 113 -19.93 -7.39 -1.44
N SER A 114 -19.03 -7.78 -2.34
CA SER A 114 -18.94 -9.15 -2.84
C SER A 114 -17.50 -9.54 -3.17
N LEU A 115 -17.20 -10.82 -2.97
CA LEU A 115 -15.96 -11.48 -3.39
C LEU A 115 -16.05 -12.05 -4.81
N ASN A 116 -17.25 -12.12 -5.39
CA ASN A 116 -17.51 -12.73 -6.68
C ASN A 116 -17.69 -11.67 -7.76
N LYS A 117 -17.08 -11.89 -8.92
CA LYS A 117 -17.22 -11.00 -10.08
C LYS A 117 -18.63 -11.04 -10.68
N GLU A 118 -19.36 -12.12 -10.42
CA GLU A 118 -20.74 -12.36 -10.88
C GLU A 118 -21.75 -11.41 -10.21
N ASP A 119 -21.41 -10.87 -9.03
CA ASP A 119 -22.27 -9.93 -8.30
C ASP A 119 -22.08 -8.47 -8.78
N ASN A 120 -21.20 -8.24 -9.75
CA ASN A 120 -21.03 -6.92 -10.36
C ASN A 120 -22.28 -6.51 -11.11
N GLN A 121 -22.79 -5.31 -10.83
CA GLN A 121 -24.00 -4.79 -11.45
C GLN A 121 -23.69 -3.97 -12.71
N VAL A 122 -24.48 -4.18 -13.77
CA VAL A 122 -24.41 -3.37 -14.98
C VAL A 122 -25.07 -2.01 -14.70
N VAL A 123 -24.26 -0.96 -14.59
CA VAL A 123 -24.75 0.40 -14.36
C VAL A 123 -25.33 1.02 -15.63
N LYS A 124 -24.73 0.74 -16.79
CA LYS A 124 -25.14 1.29 -18.08
C LYS A 124 -24.65 0.41 -19.23
N THR A 125 -25.48 0.25 -20.26
CA THR A 125 -25.10 -0.26 -21.56
C THR A 125 -25.14 0.86 -22.60
N PHE A 126 -24.34 0.76 -23.66
CA PHE A 126 -24.30 1.73 -24.75
C PHE A 126 -24.13 1.03 -26.09
N GLY A 127 -24.94 1.42 -27.08
CA GLY A 127 -24.99 0.75 -28.37
C GLY A 127 -25.68 -0.62 -28.31
N GLU A 128 -25.78 -1.26 -29.47
CA GLU A 128 -26.31 -2.61 -29.62
C GLU A 128 -25.18 -3.58 -29.95
N LYS A 129 -25.26 -4.81 -29.41
CA LYS A 129 -24.30 -5.86 -29.74
C LYS A 129 -24.50 -6.25 -31.22
N PRO A 130 -23.44 -6.33 -32.04
CA PRO A 130 -23.58 -6.71 -33.44
C PRO A 130 -24.14 -8.14 -33.54
N SER A 131 -25.02 -8.34 -34.51
CA SER A 131 -25.49 -9.66 -34.91
C SER A 131 -24.78 -10.06 -36.20
N PHE A 132 -24.37 -11.32 -36.29
CA PHE A 132 -23.64 -11.86 -37.44
C PHE A 132 -24.46 -13.00 -38.04
N ASP A 133 -24.58 -13.01 -39.37
CA ASP A 133 -25.17 -14.08 -40.18
C ASP A 133 -24.13 -15.14 -40.60
N PHE A 134 -22.90 -15.03 -40.09
CA PHE A 134 -21.80 -15.96 -40.30
C PHE A 134 -21.18 -16.42 -38.96
N PRO A 135 -20.50 -17.57 -38.93
CA PRO A 135 -19.68 -17.98 -37.79
C PRO A 135 -18.55 -16.96 -37.58
N PHE A 136 -18.64 -16.17 -36.51
CA PHE A 136 -17.61 -15.18 -36.19
C PHE A 136 -16.36 -15.85 -35.61
N ARG A 137 -15.20 -15.29 -35.97
CA ARG A 137 -13.89 -15.71 -35.47
C ARG A 137 -13.50 -14.89 -34.25
N ASN A 138 -12.72 -15.47 -33.35
CA ASN A 138 -12.13 -14.70 -32.26
C ASN A 138 -10.97 -13.82 -32.78
N HIS A 139 -10.50 -12.88 -31.96
CA HIS A 139 -9.46 -11.93 -32.38
C HIS A 139 -8.13 -12.59 -32.76
N LEU A 140 -7.77 -13.76 -32.22
CA LEU A 140 -6.54 -14.47 -32.55
C LEU A 140 -6.61 -15.06 -33.96
N GLU A 141 -7.72 -15.72 -34.29
CA GLU A 141 -7.95 -16.30 -35.62
C GLU A 141 -8.03 -15.22 -36.71
N VAL A 142 -8.61 -14.06 -36.39
CA VAL A 142 -8.63 -12.91 -37.30
C VAL A 142 -7.22 -12.36 -37.51
N ALA A 143 -6.45 -12.21 -36.43
CA ALA A 143 -5.11 -11.67 -36.49
C ALA A 143 -4.12 -12.57 -37.26
N ASP A 144 -4.20 -13.88 -37.05
CA ASP A 144 -3.42 -14.89 -37.76
C ASP A 144 -3.75 -14.88 -39.26
N HIS A 145 -5.04 -14.89 -39.60
CA HIS A 145 -5.48 -14.85 -41.00
C HIS A 145 -5.01 -13.59 -41.75
N LEU A 146 -4.95 -12.45 -41.05
CA LEU A 146 -4.49 -11.19 -41.62
C LEU A 146 -2.96 -11.00 -41.54
N GLY A 147 -2.24 -11.86 -40.82
CA GLY A 147 -0.80 -11.73 -40.60
C GLY A 147 -0.38 -10.45 -39.86
N ILE A 148 -1.28 -9.91 -39.03
CA ILE A 148 -1.08 -8.62 -38.34
C ILE A 148 -0.51 -8.78 -36.93
N LEU A 149 -0.55 -9.98 -36.36
CA LEU A 149 0.12 -10.36 -35.11
C LEU A 149 0.96 -11.61 -35.35
N ASP A 150 2.23 -11.58 -34.93
CA ASP A 150 3.14 -12.71 -34.99
C ASP A 150 3.51 -13.17 -33.56
N PHE A 151 2.79 -14.17 -33.07
CA PHE A 151 3.00 -14.75 -31.74
C PHE A 151 4.22 -15.67 -31.70
N GLU A 152 4.58 -16.32 -32.82
CA GLU A 152 5.71 -17.25 -32.85
C GLU A 152 7.03 -16.50 -32.69
N ARG A 153 7.23 -15.40 -33.44
CA ARG A 153 8.42 -14.56 -33.31
C ARG A 153 8.49 -13.91 -31.94
N GLY A 154 7.37 -13.40 -31.42
CA GLY A 154 7.35 -12.81 -30.09
C GLY A 154 7.66 -13.82 -28.98
N ALA A 155 7.17 -15.06 -29.11
CA ALA A 155 7.54 -16.15 -28.20
C ALA A 155 9.03 -16.51 -28.24
N LYS A 156 9.65 -16.48 -29.43
CA LYS A 156 11.10 -16.72 -29.59
C LYS A 156 11.96 -15.61 -28.98
N ILE A 157 11.48 -14.35 -29.00
CA ILE A 157 12.25 -13.19 -28.54
C ILE A 157 12.06 -12.94 -27.04
N THR A 158 10.84 -13.10 -26.52
CA THR A 158 10.49 -12.70 -25.15
C THR A 158 9.88 -13.84 -24.33
N GLY A 159 9.08 -14.71 -24.95
CA GLY A 159 8.37 -15.80 -24.29
C GLY A 159 6.86 -15.80 -24.58
N ALA A 160 6.14 -16.77 -24.01
CA ALA A 160 4.69 -16.90 -24.23
C ALA A 160 3.91 -15.64 -23.81
N GLY A 161 2.89 -15.27 -24.60
CA GLY A 161 2.01 -14.12 -24.32
C GLY A 161 2.45 -12.78 -24.94
N PHE A 162 3.55 -12.76 -25.71
CA PHE A 162 4.05 -11.54 -26.36
C PHE A 162 3.86 -11.62 -27.88
N PRO A 163 2.85 -10.97 -28.48
CA PRO A 163 2.74 -10.85 -29.93
C PRO A 163 3.66 -9.75 -30.48
N ILE A 164 4.11 -9.91 -31.71
CA ILE A 164 4.68 -8.81 -32.51
C ILE A 164 3.62 -8.28 -33.44
N TYR A 165 3.31 -6.99 -33.35
CA TYR A 165 2.43 -6.33 -34.32
C TYR A 165 3.16 -6.13 -35.64
N VAL A 166 2.54 -6.54 -36.75
CA VAL A 166 3.12 -6.53 -38.10
C VAL A 166 2.26 -5.71 -39.05
N GLY A 167 2.91 -4.92 -39.92
CA GLY A 167 2.24 -4.20 -41.00
C GLY A 167 1.06 -3.34 -40.52
N ASP A 168 -0.13 -3.66 -41.01
CA ASP A 168 -1.35 -2.93 -40.65
C ASP A 168 -1.75 -3.12 -39.18
N GLY A 169 -1.35 -4.20 -38.52
CA GLY A 169 -1.52 -4.36 -37.07
C GLY A 169 -0.77 -3.30 -36.29
N ALA A 170 0.50 -3.08 -36.64
CA ALA A 170 1.33 -2.04 -36.01
C ALA A 170 0.86 -0.62 -36.38
N ARG A 171 0.29 -0.42 -37.57
CA ARG A 171 -0.35 0.85 -37.94
C ARG A 171 -1.61 1.11 -37.11
N LEU A 172 -2.47 0.11 -36.96
CA LEU A 172 -3.71 0.21 -36.19
C LEU A 172 -3.44 0.50 -34.72
N GLU A 173 -2.48 -0.20 -34.10
CA GLU A 173 -2.10 0.03 -32.70
C GLU A 173 -1.68 1.50 -32.47
N ARG A 174 -0.76 2.02 -33.29
CA ARG A 174 -0.33 3.43 -33.21
C ARG A 174 -1.47 4.41 -33.48
N ALA A 175 -2.36 4.10 -34.43
CA ALA A 175 -3.51 4.94 -34.73
C ALA A 175 -4.46 5.03 -33.53
N LEU A 176 -4.73 3.91 -32.84
CA LEU A 176 -5.55 3.89 -31.62
C LEU A 176 -4.89 4.65 -30.47
N LEU A 177 -3.58 4.49 -30.27
CA LEU A 177 -2.83 5.23 -29.26
C LEU A 177 -2.92 6.75 -29.50
N ASN A 178 -2.63 7.21 -30.71
CA ASN A 178 -2.72 8.63 -31.06
C ASN A 178 -4.15 9.17 -30.92
N PHE A 179 -5.15 8.42 -31.41
CA PHE A 179 -6.55 8.80 -31.25
C PHE A 179 -6.94 9.00 -29.77
N LEU A 180 -6.52 8.10 -28.88
CA LEU A 180 -6.82 8.21 -27.45
C LEU A 180 -6.09 9.40 -26.81
N LEU A 181 -4.84 9.66 -27.19
CA LEU A 181 -4.09 10.82 -26.72
C LEU A 181 -4.77 12.13 -27.13
N ASP A 182 -5.02 12.33 -28.42
CA ASP A 182 -5.68 13.52 -28.96
C ASP A 182 -7.06 13.73 -28.32
N ARG A 183 -7.82 12.64 -28.14
CA ARG A 183 -9.16 12.68 -27.55
C ARG A 183 -9.13 13.14 -26.10
N ASN A 184 -8.14 12.69 -25.34
CA ASN A 184 -7.99 13.04 -23.93
C ASN A 184 -7.40 14.45 -23.76
N GLU A 185 -6.47 14.86 -24.62
CA GLU A 185 -5.97 16.23 -24.63
C GLU A 185 -7.10 17.24 -24.89
N GLY A 186 -7.98 16.96 -25.86
CA GLY A 186 -9.19 17.75 -26.09
C GLY A 186 -10.19 17.76 -24.91
N ARG A 187 -9.98 16.94 -23.87
CA ARG A 187 -10.75 16.92 -22.61
C ARG A 187 -9.98 17.56 -21.43
N GLY A 188 -8.83 18.17 -21.68
CA GLY A 188 -8.03 18.87 -20.68
C GLY A 188 -7.00 18.01 -19.95
N PHE A 189 -6.74 16.78 -20.42
CA PHE A 189 -5.62 16.00 -19.90
C PHE A 189 -4.31 16.48 -20.54
N VAL A 190 -3.25 16.61 -19.74
CA VAL A 190 -1.93 17.00 -20.24
C VAL A 190 -1.13 15.75 -20.61
N PRO A 191 -0.69 15.57 -21.87
CA PRO A 191 0.15 14.44 -22.24
C PRO A 191 1.52 14.54 -21.57
N LEU A 192 2.03 13.40 -21.09
CA LEU A 192 3.38 13.25 -20.54
C LEU A 192 4.18 12.33 -21.45
N GLY A 193 5.43 12.69 -21.71
CA GLY A 193 6.38 11.92 -22.54
C GLY A 193 7.45 11.23 -21.71
#